data_AF-A0AAU9TSL8-F1
#
_entry.id   AF-A0AAU9TSL8-F1
#
_cell.length_a   1.000
_cell.length_b   1.000
_cell.length_c   1.000
_cell.angle_alpha   90.00
_cell.angle_beta   90.00
_cell.angle_gamma   90.00
#
_symmetry.space_group_name_H-M   'P 1'
#
loop_
_entity.id
_entity.type
_entity.pdbx_description
1 polymer ?
#
loop_
_entity_poly.entity_id
_entity_poly.type
_entity_poly.pdbx_seq_one_letter_code
_entity_poly.pdbx_strand_id
1 'polypeptide(L)' 'MPLSFWKKVVWSDESKFELFGTKKRRKVWRKSNQALEDKIAKPVKFGRGSVMVWGCFSWSAVGNLVGIDGRMTAD' A
#
# COMPACT_ATOMS: atom_id res chain seq x y z
N MET A 1 -9.56 -22.89 19.08
CA MET A 1 -8.98 -23.55 17.89
C MET A 1 -7.50 -23.83 18.16
N PRO A 2 -7.01 -25.07 18.02
CA PRO A 2 -5.60 -25.40 18.22
C PRO A 2 -4.68 -24.73 17.19
N LEU A 3 -3.40 -24.56 17.49
CA LEU A 3 -2.42 -24.00 16.54
C LEU A 3 -2.34 -24.84 15.25
N SER A 4 -2.55 -26.16 15.35
CA SER A 4 -2.58 -27.07 14.20
C SER A 4 -3.69 -26.76 13.19
N PHE A 5 -4.77 -26.10 13.62
CA PHE A 5 -5.82 -25.60 12.74
C PHE A 5 -5.30 -24.42 11.90
N TRP A 6 -4.76 -23.40 12.55
CA TRP A 6 -4.26 -22.18 11.88
C TRP A 6 -3.07 -22.43 10.95
N LYS A 7 -2.23 -23.44 11.26
CA LYS A 7 -1.13 -23.85 10.37
C LYS A 7 -1.59 -24.38 9.00
N LYS A 8 -2.86 -24.77 8.86
CA LYS A 8 -3.46 -25.25 7.61
C LYS A 8 -4.25 -24.18 6.85
N VAL A 9 -4.38 -22.98 7.42
CA VAL A 9 -5.13 -21.88 6.81
C VAL A 9 -4.23 -21.12 5.83
N VAL A 10 -4.82 -20.76 4.68
CA VAL A 10 -4.27 -19.79 3.74
C VAL A 10 -5.10 -18.52 3.87
N TRP A 11 -4.44 -17.40 4.12
CA TRP A 11 -5.06 -16.07 4.15
C TRP A 11 -4.84 -15.40 2.80
N SER A 12 -5.83 -14.67 2.31
CA SER A 12 -5.72 -13.84 1.11
C SER A 12 -6.41 -12.51 1.33
N ASP A 13 -5.88 -11.44 0.74
CA ASP A 13 -6.48 -10.12 0.81
C ASP A 13 -6.05 -9.25 -0.39
N GLU A 14 -6.79 -8.17 -0.61
CA GLU A 14 -6.47 -7.12 -1.57
C GLU A 14 -5.97 -5.87 -0.84
N SER A 15 -4.86 -5.29 -1.30
CA SER A 15 -4.36 -4.05 -0.72
C SER A 15 -3.95 -3.03 -1.78
N LYS A 16 -4.22 -1.76 -1.46
CA LYS A 16 -3.87 -0.62 -2.29
C LYS A 16 -2.59 0.04 -1.78
N PHE A 17 -1.54 0.03 -2.59
CA PHE A 17 -0.29 0.71 -2.31
C PHE A 17 -0.25 2.06 -3.03
N GLU A 18 -0.33 3.16 -2.29
CA GLU A 18 -0.20 4.52 -2.84
C GLU A 18 1.27 4.90 -3.00
N LEU A 19 1.70 5.19 -4.24
CA LEU A 19 3.07 5.70 -4.52
C LEU A 19 3.27 7.11 -3.93
N PHE A 20 2.21 7.92 -3.99
CA PHE A 20 2.17 9.28 -3.43
C PHE A 20 1.08 9.36 -2.38
N GLY A 21 1.33 8.73 -1.23
CA GLY A 21 0.37 8.69 -0.14
C GLY A 21 0.10 10.06 0.49
N THR A 22 -1.17 10.40 0.72
CA THR A 22 -1.55 11.61 1.49
C THR A 22 -1.41 11.41 3.00
N LYS A 23 -1.30 10.17 3.47
CA LYS A 23 -1.32 9.82 4.91
C LYS A 23 0.03 9.90 5.62
N LYS A 24 1.14 10.17 4.92
CA LYS A 24 2.47 10.30 5.53
C LYS A 24 2.87 11.77 5.64
N ARG A 25 3.53 12.14 6.76
CA ARG A 25 4.17 13.46 6.90
C ARG A 25 5.01 13.74 5.65
N ARG A 26 4.70 14.81 4.94
CA ARG A 26 5.42 15.22 3.75
C ARG A 26 6.86 15.55 4.15
N LYS A 27 7.83 14.87 3.54
CA LYS A 27 9.23 15.28 3.62
C LYS A 27 9.39 16.54 2.78
N VAL A 28 9.84 17.61 3.41
CA VAL A 28 10.11 18.90 2.76
C VAL A 28 11.59 19.24 2.86
N TRP A 29 12.12 19.93 1.86
CA TRP A 29 13.44 20.55 1.92
C TRP A 29 13.25 22.00 2.38
N ARG A 30 13.90 22.39 3.48
CA ARG A 30 13.88 23.76 4.02
C ARG A 30 15.23 24.14 4.63
N LYS A 31 15.49 25.45 4.75
CA LYS A 31 16.64 25.96 5.50
C LYS A 31 16.40 25.81 7.01
N SER A 32 17.49 25.85 7.80
CA SER A 32 17.39 25.85 9.26
C SER A 32 16.56 27.06 9.75
N ASN A 33 15.77 26.87 10.80
CA ASN A 33 14.88 27.88 11.40
C ASN A 33 13.76 28.45 10.50
N GLN A 34 13.41 27.80 9.37
CA GLN A 34 12.23 28.19 8.59
C GLN A 34 10.98 27.42 9.02
N ALA A 35 9.86 28.13 9.14
CA ALA A 35 8.54 27.52 9.33
C ALA A 35 8.16 26.63 8.12
N LEU A 36 7.27 25.67 8.34
CA LEU A 36 6.71 24.89 7.23
C LEU A 36 5.76 25.79 6.44
N GLU A 37 6.19 26.27 5.28
CA GLU A 37 5.32 27.03 4.38
C GLU A 37 4.49 26.08 3.50
N ASP A 38 3.16 26.22 3.52
CA ASP A 38 2.20 25.41 2.74
C ASP A 38 2.44 25.47 1.22
N LYS A 39 3.17 26.49 0.75
CA LYS A 39 3.49 26.72 -0.67
C LYS A 39 4.55 25.77 -1.23
N ILE A 40 5.31 25.06 -0.39
CA ILE A 40 6.43 24.22 -0.85
C ILE A 40 5.94 22.90 -1.47
N ALA A 41 4.70 22.50 -1.21
CA ALA A 41 4.16 21.28 -1.75
C ALA A 41 3.50 21.51 -3.12
N LYS A 42 4.28 21.37 -4.20
CA LYS A 42 3.69 21.24 -5.54
C LYS A 42 2.67 20.09 -5.52
N PRO A 43 1.39 20.33 -5.90
CA PRO A 43 0.47 19.22 -6.12
C PRO A 43 1.03 18.40 -7.27
N VAL A 44 1.17 17.08 -7.07
CA VAL A 44 1.56 16.16 -8.14
C VAL A 44 0.44 16.22 -9.18
N LYS A 45 0.70 16.86 -10.32
CA LYS A 45 -0.33 17.25 -11.31
C LYS A 45 -0.87 16.11 -12.17
N PHE A 46 -0.49 14.86 -11.92
CA PHE A 46 -0.99 13.73 -12.70
C PHE A 46 -1.15 12.50 -11.82
N GLY A 47 -2.27 11.79 -12.05
CA GLY A 47 -2.62 10.46 -11.56
C GLY A 47 -1.97 10.04 -10.25
N ARG A 48 -2.72 10.04 -9.16
CA ARG A 48 -2.34 9.36 -7.90
C ARG A 48 -2.00 7.90 -8.26
N GLY A 49 -0.73 7.64 -8.54
CA GLY A 49 -0.24 6.33 -8.91
C GLY A 49 -0.44 5.40 -7.71
N SER A 50 -1.28 4.40 -7.87
CA SER A 50 -1.50 3.38 -6.87
C SER A 50 -1.51 2.04 -7.55
N VAL A 51 -0.84 1.07 -6.95
CA VAL A 51 -0.87 -0.32 -7.39
C VAL A 51 -1.85 -1.04 -6.47
N MET A 52 -2.84 -1.69 -7.07
CA MET A 52 -3.70 -2.64 -6.36
C MET A 52 -3.08 -4.02 -6.52
N VAL A 53 -2.97 -4.77 -5.43
CA VAL A 53 -2.45 -6.14 -5.47
C VAL A 53 -3.40 -7.04 -4.70
N TRP A 54 -3.56 -8.26 -5.20
CA TRP A 54 -4.06 -9.38 -4.43
C TRP A 54 -2.89 -10.24 -4.02
N GLY A 55 -2.90 -10.74 -2.78
CA GLY A 55 -1.91 -11.69 -2.35
C GLY A 55 -2.44 -12.68 -1.33
N CYS A 56 -1.73 -13.79 -1.18
CA CYS A 56 -2.02 -14.77 -0.15
C CYS A 56 -0.77 -15.21 0.61
N PHE A 57 -0.94 -15.72 1.82
CA PHE A 57 0.13 -16.31 2.61
C PHE A 57 -0.43 -17.39 3.54
N SER A 58 0.43 -18.25 4.03
CA SER A 58 0.12 -19.26 5.04
C SER A 58 1.10 -19.14 6.21
N TRP A 59 0.96 -20.03 7.20
CA TRP A 59 1.89 -20.08 8.33
C TRP A 59 3.34 -20.31 7.89
N SER A 60 3.56 -21.06 6.81
CA SER A 60 4.89 -21.49 6.38
C SER A 60 5.55 -20.54 5.38
N ALA A 61 4.78 -19.83 4.55
CA ALA A 61 5.33 -19.03 3.47
C ALA A 61 4.35 -17.98 2.95
N VAL A 62 4.91 -17.00 2.23
CA VAL A 62 4.15 -16.10 1.36
C VAL A 62 3.79 -16.84 0.08
N GLY A 63 2.54 -16.70 -0.35
CA GLY A 63 2.04 -17.25 -1.60
C GLY A 63 2.15 -16.24 -2.75
N ASN A 64 1.22 -16.32 -3.70
CA ASN A 64 1.24 -15.45 -4.87
C ASN A 64 0.97 -13.99 -4.49
N LEU A 65 1.58 -13.08 -5.24
CA LEU A 65 1.31 -11.65 -5.21
C LEU A 65 1.10 -11.17 -6.65
N VAL A 66 -0.10 -10.68 -6.94
CA VAL A 66 -0.55 -10.36 -8.30
C VAL A 66 -1.00 -8.91 -8.36
N GLY A 67 -0.49 -8.16 -9.34
CA GLY A 67 -0.97 -6.82 -9.65
C GLY A 67 -2.35 -6.89 -10.30
N ILE A 68 -3.29 -6.07 -9.82
CA ILE A 68 -4.63 -5.95 -10.38
C ILE A 68 -4.71 -4.64 -11.18
N ASP A 69 -4.95 -4.78 -12.47
CA ASP A 69 -5.27 -3.66 -13.36
C ASP A 69 -6.79 -3.44 -13.34
N GLY A 70 -7.25 -2.49 -12.52
CA GLY A 70 -8.67 -2.15 -12.41
C GLY A 70 -9.35 -2.79 -11.19
N ARG A 71 -10.53 -3.38 -11.39
CA ARG A 71 -11.33 -4.01 -10.33
C ARG A 71 -11.32 -5.53 -10.52
N MET A 72 -11.00 -6.28 -9.48
CA MET A 72 -11.12 -7.74 -9.51
C MET A 72 -12.61 -8.14 -9.64
N THR A 73 -12.91 -8.99 -10.62
CA THR A 73 -14.22 -9.63 -10.82
C THR A 73 -14.10 -11.13 -10.53
N ALA A 74 -15.23 -11.82 -10.45
CA ALA A 74 -15.28 -13.24 -10.09
C ALA A 74 -15.15 -14.20 -11.29
N ASP A 75 -15.01 -13.65 -12.51
CA ASP A 75 -15.06 -14.38 -13.79
C ASP A 75 -13.71 -15.01 -14.18
#